data_AF-A0A7U9S9S1-F1
#
_entry.id   AF-A0A7U9S9S1-F1
#
_cell.length_a   1.000
_cell.length_b   1.000
_cell.length_c   1.000
_cell.angle_alpha   90.00
_cell.angle_beta   90.00
_cell.angle_gamma   90.00
#
_symmetry.space_group_name_H-M   'P 1'
#
loop_
_entity.id
_entity.type
_entity.pdbx_description
1 polymer ?
#
loop_
_entity_poly.entity_id
_entity_poly.type
_entity_poly.pdbx_seq_one_letter_code
_entity_poly.pdbx_strand_id
1 'polypeptide(L)' 'MPCQSERIAYLIEKNYPGEKLAQVIATAQAQRKDGKQVLVARMNKNKKFQKEKLAAEGYTEIKEFFNRD' A
#
# COMPACT_ATOMS: atom_id res chain seq x y z
N MET A 1 13.64 6.28 -21.81
CA MET A 1 13.88 6.65 -20.39
C MET A 1 12.97 5.77 -19.56
N PRO A 2 13.46 4.87 -18.69
CA PRO A 2 12.54 4.06 -17.89
C PRO A 2 11.92 5.01 -16.86
N CYS A 3 10.68 5.38 -17.15
CA CYS A 3 9.77 6.10 -16.29
C CYS A 3 9.90 5.53 -14.88
N GLN A 4 10.33 6.36 -13.92
CA GLN A 4 10.45 5.94 -12.52
C GLN A 4 9.09 5.45 -12.08
N SER A 5 8.90 4.13 -12.06
CA SER A 5 7.64 3.52 -11.67
C SER A 5 7.38 3.90 -10.22
N GLU A 6 6.45 4.84 -10.00
CA GLU A 6 6.10 5.29 -8.65
C GLU A 6 5.70 4.07 -7.81
N ARG A 7 6.45 3.83 -6.73
CA ARG A 7 6.21 2.68 -5.85
C ARG A 7 5.35 3.13 -4.68
N ILE A 8 4.16 2.55 -4.56
CA ILE A 8 3.19 2.91 -3.53
C ILE A 8 2.85 1.70 -2.67
N ALA A 9 2.97 1.86 -1.36
CA ALA A 9 2.65 0.85 -0.38
C ALA A 9 1.36 1.19 0.35
N TYR A 10 0.38 0.30 0.30
CA TYR A 10 -0.90 0.39 1.01
C TYR A 10 -0.86 -0.54 2.22
N LEU A 11 -0.90 0.04 3.41
CA LEU A 11 -0.91 -0.66 4.68
C LEU A 11 -2.31 -0.72 5.25
N ILE A 12 -2.93 -1.90 5.27
CA ILE A 12 -4.33 -2.07 5.66
C ILE A 12 -4.45 -2.76 7.01
N GLU A 13 -5.21 -2.21 7.95
CA GLU A 13 -5.38 -2.80 9.28
C GLU A 13 -6.07 -4.17 9.29
N LYS A 14 -5.88 -4.95 10.36
CA LYS A 14 -6.47 -6.29 10.49
C LYS A 14 -8.00 -6.29 10.59
N ASN A 15 -8.61 -5.17 10.97
CA ASN A 15 -10.06 -5.02 11.09
C ASN A 15 -10.66 -4.17 9.95
N TYR A 16 -10.00 -4.07 8.80
CA TYR A 16 -10.51 -3.24 7.70
C TYR A 16 -11.73 -3.91 7.03
N PRO A 17 -12.86 -3.19 6.86
CA PRO A 17 -14.07 -3.76 6.27
C PRO A 17 -13.82 -4.14 4.81
N GLY A 18 -14.38 -5.28 4.40
CA GLY A 18 -14.20 -5.82 3.05
C GLY A 18 -14.62 -4.86 1.94
N GLU A 19 -15.63 -4.03 2.19
CA GLU A 19 -16.10 -2.99 1.27
C GLU A 19 -15.04 -1.91 1.00
N LYS A 20 -14.39 -1.39 2.05
CA LYS A 20 -13.29 -0.42 1.89
C LYS A 20 -12.03 -1.10 1.33
N LEU A 21 -11.76 -2.35 1.69
CA LEU A 21 -10.65 -3.12 1.14
C LEU A 21 -10.80 -3.31 -0.37
N ALA A 22 -12.02 -3.59 -0.85
CA ALA A 22 -12.32 -3.67 -2.28
C ALA A 22 -12.05 -2.34 -3.00
N GLN A 23 -12.42 -1.19 -2.41
CA GLN A 23 -12.07 0.13 -2.96
C GLN A 23 -10.55 0.38 -3.01
N VAL A 24 -9.82 0.00 -1.96
CA VAL A 24 -8.36 0.13 -1.92
C VAL A 24 -7.70 -0.74 -2.99
N ILE A 25 -8.16 -1.98 -3.16
CA ILE A 25 -7.66 -2.89 -4.21
C ILE A 25 -7.98 -2.35 -5.60
N ALA A 26 -9.19 -1.83 -5.83
CA ALA A 26 -9.57 -1.22 -7.10
C ALA A 26 -8.67 -0.02 -7.43
N THR A 27 -8.43 0.86 -6.46
CA THR A 27 -7.51 2.00 -6.59
C THR A 27 -6.08 1.53 -6.86
N ALA A 28 -5.61 0.53 -6.12
CA ALA A 28 -4.29 -0.07 -6.32
C ALA A 28 -4.13 -0.69 -7.72
N GLN A 29 -5.16 -1.37 -8.23
CA GLN A 29 -5.16 -1.92 -9.58
C GLN A 29 -5.16 -0.83 -10.65
N ALA A 30 -5.92 0.25 -10.48
CA ALA A 30 -5.91 1.37 -11.41
C ALA A 30 -4.51 2.00 -11.50
N GLN A 31 -3.88 2.23 -10.36
CA GLN A 31 -2.50 2.75 -10.31
C GLN A 31 -1.49 1.76 -10.90
N ARG A 32 -1.68 0.44 -10.72
CA ARG A 32 -0.88 -0.58 -11.41
C ARG A 32 -1.02 -0.53 -12.92
N LYS A 33 -2.22 -0.28 -13.44
CA LYS A 33 -2.46 -0.11 -14.88
C LYS A 33 -1.82 1.17 -15.44
N ASP A 34 -1.71 2.20 -14.61
CA ASP A 34 -1.01 3.46 -14.93
C ASP A 34 0.52 3.29 -15.01
N GLY A 35 1.04 2.09 -14.68
CA GLY A 35 2.47 1.77 -14.68
C GLY A 35 3.15 1.97 -13.31
N LYS A 36 2.37 2.22 -12.26
CA LYS A 36 2.87 2.40 -10.89
C LYS A 36 2.96 1.07 -10.15
N GLN A 37 3.98 0.89 -9.31
CA GLN A 37 4.16 -0.35 -8.58
C GLN A 37 3.43 -0.27 -7.23
N VAL A 38 2.24 -0.85 -7.16
CA VAL A 38 1.45 -0.82 -5.93
C VAL A 38 1.60 -2.11 -5.13
N LEU A 39 1.95 -2.02 -3.85
CA LEU A 39 1.98 -3.13 -2.91
C LEU A 39 0.89 -2.96 -1.85
N VAL A 40 0.00 -3.95 -1.75
CA VAL A 40 -1.05 -3.97 -0.72
C VAL A 40 -0.64 -4.98 0.33
N ALA A 41 -0.36 -4.50 1.54
CA ALA A 41 0.04 -5.34 2.67
C ALA A 41 -0.90 -5.12 3.85
N ARG A 42 -1.16 -6.19 4.60
CA ARG A 42 -1.86 -6.07 5.88
C ARG A 42 -0.90 -5.56 6.95
N MET A 43 -1.37 -4.69 7.83
CA MET A 43 -0.62 -4.15 8.94
C MET A 43 -0.26 -5.27 9.90
N ASN A 44 1.04 -5.49 10.06
CA ASN A 44 1.57 -6.42 11.05
C ASN A 44 1.77 -5.70 12.39
N LYS A 45 1.80 -6.48 13.49
CA LYS A 45 2.04 -5.96 14.85
C LYS A 45 3.34 -5.15 14.95
N ASN A 46 4.33 -5.40 14.09
CA ASN A 46 5.61 -4.67 14.06
C ASN A 46 5.61 -3.58 12.98
N LYS A 47 4.90 -2.46 13.23
CA LYS A 47 4.86 -1.26 12.35
C LYS A 47 6.25 -0.77 11.90
N LYS A 48 7.26 -0.84 12.78
CA LYS A 48 8.66 -0.44 12.51
C LYS A 48 9.28 -1.24 11.35
N PHE A 49 9.14 -2.57 11.43
CA PHE A 49 9.70 -3.49 10.43
C PHE A 49 9.04 -3.32 9.07
N GLN A 50 7.74 -3.00 9.08
CA GLN A 50 6.99 -2.80 7.85
C GLN A 50 7.40 -1.51 7.14
N LYS A 51 7.53 -0.39 7.86
CA LYS A 51 8.06 0.85 7.28
C LYS A 51 9.50 0.70 6.80
N GLU A 52 10.36 -0.01 7.53
CA GLU A 52 11.73 -0.30 7.08
C GLU A 52 11.76 -1.15 5.82
N LYS A 53 10.95 -2.22 5.73
CA LYS A 53 10.84 -3.01 4.50
C LYS A 53 10.36 -2.18 3.32
N LEU A 54 9.37 -1.32 3.54
CA LEU A 54 8.84 -0.47 2.47
C LEU A 54 9.87 0.58 2.03
N ALA A 55 10.58 1.20 2.96
CA ALA A 55 11.68 2.10 2.64
C ALA A 55 12.81 1.36 1.91
N ALA A 56 13.16 0.14 2.34
CA ALA A 56 14.20 -0.69 1.72
C ALA A 56 13.81 -1.21 0.32
N GLU A 57 12.53 -1.51 0.09
CA GLU A 57 12.00 -1.81 -1.25
C GLU A 57 11.91 -0.55 -2.13
N GLY A 58 12.17 0.64 -1.59
CA GLY A 58 12.13 1.90 -2.34
C GLY A 58 10.71 2.39 -2.62
N TYR A 59 9.75 2.08 -1.75
CA TYR A 59 8.44 2.72 -1.80
C TYR A 59 8.57 4.17 -1.35
N THR A 60 8.33 5.08 -2.29
CA THR A 60 8.34 6.52 -2.05
C THR A 60 7.04 7.00 -1.40
N GLU A 61 5.94 6.27 -1.62
CA GLU A 61 4.62 6.63 -1.12
C GLU A 61 4.07 5.52 -0.23
N ILE A 62 3.83 5.80 1.05
CA ILE A 62 3.29 4.81 2.00
C ILE A 62 1.96 5.34 2.53
N LYS A 63 0.86 4.68 2.19
CA LYS A 63 -0.50 5.03 2.63
C LYS A 63 -0.97 4.05 3.69
N GLU A 64 -1.23 4.56 4.89
CA GLU A 64 -1.73 3.80 6.03
C GLU A 64 -3.26 3.90 6.13
N PHE A 65 -3.95 2.77 5.94
CA PHE A 65 -5.40 2.61 6.03
C PHE A 65 -5.77 1.94 7.35
N PHE A 66 -6.16 2.77 8.31
CA PHE A 66 -6.68 2.34 9.61
C PHE A 66 -8.20 2.25 9.58
N ASN A 67 -8.77 1.26 10.27
CA ASN A 67 -10.22 1.17 10.49
C ASN A 67 -10.61 1.79 11.84
N ARG A 68 -10.01 2.94 12.17
CA ARG A 68 -10.48 3.73 13.30
C ARG A 68 -11.60 4.63 12.79
N ASP A 69 -12.82 4.21 13.10
CA ASP A 69 -13.89 5.15 13.45
C ASP A 69 -13.48 5.91 14.73
#